data_AF-A0A142B7R1-F1
#
_entry.id   AF-A0A142B7R1-F1
#
_cell.length_a   1.000
_cell.length_b   1.000
_cell.length_c   1.000
_cell.angle_alpha   90.00
_cell.angle_beta   90.00
_cell.angle_gamma   90.00
#
_symmetry.space_group_name_H-M   'P 1'
#
loop_
_entity.id
_entity.type
_entity.pdbx_description
1 polymer ?
#
loop_
_entity_poly.entity_id
_entity_poly.type
_entity_poly.pdbx_seq_one_letter_code
_entity_poly.pdbx_strand_id
1 'polypeptide(L)'
;MRYFFSLIKAMLHINLGQTLKANELPDPGHFSRRRLTRQYKAKKALVRNVWIAACSLMLINPVLPVALIIALPTTLLSFMILDETS
;
A
#
# COMPACT_ATOMS: atom_id res chain seq x y z
N MET A 1 -15.78 1.21 -19.67
CA MET A 1 -16.38 0.94 -18.34
C MET A 1 -15.91 -0.37 -17.69
N ARG A 2 -15.60 -1.44 -18.43
CA ARG A 2 -15.26 -2.77 -17.85
C ARG A 2 -13.97 -2.80 -17.01
N TYR A 3 -12.96 -2.04 -17.41
CA TYR A 3 -11.66 -1.97 -16.72
C TYR A 3 -11.71 -1.24 -15.38
N PHE A 4 -12.57 -0.23 -15.26
CA PHE A 4 -12.74 0.56 -14.05
C PHE A 4 -13.28 -0.28 -12.88
N PHE A 5 -14.35 -1.05 -13.12
CA PHE A 5 -14.89 -1.97 -12.12
C PHE A 5 -13.91 -3.10 -11.76
N SER A 6 -13.08 -3.55 -12.71
CA SER A 6 -12.03 -4.54 -12.43
C SER A 6 -10.96 -3.99 -11.49
N LEU A 7 -10.58 -2.72 -11.65
CA LEU A 7 -9.61 -2.04 -10.78
C LEU A 7 -10.18 -1.82 -9.36
N ILE A 8 -11.44 -1.39 -9.26
CA ILE A 8 -12.12 -1.25 -7.97
C ILE A 8 -12.22 -2.60 -7.25
N LYS A 9 -12.57 -3.68 -7.97
CA LYS A 9 -12.65 -5.02 -7.40
C LYS A 9 -11.28 -5.51 -6.90
N ALA A 10 -10.21 -5.26 -7.66
CA ALA A 10 -8.84 -5.59 -7.25
C ALA A 10 -8.40 -4.79 -6.01
N MET A 11 -8.68 -3.48 -5.99
CA MET A 11 -8.46 -2.60 -4.84
C MET A 11 -9.15 -3.11 -3.57
N LEU A 12 -10.41 -3.53 -3.71
CA LEU A 12 -11.24 -3.98 -2.60
C LEU A 12 -10.78 -5.36 -2.10
N HIS A 13 -10.43 -6.28 -3.00
CA HIS A 13 -9.87 -7.59 -2.66
C HIS A 13 -8.52 -7.47 -1.92
N ILE A 14 -7.62 -6.58 -2.38
CA ILE A 14 -6.32 -6.34 -1.76
C ILE A 14 -6.47 -5.69 -0.37
N ASN A 15 -7.45 -4.78 -0.19
CA ASN A 15 -7.76 -4.21 1.12
C ASN A 15 -8.33 -5.26 2.09
N LEU A 16 -9.25 -6.10 1.61
CA LEU A 16 -9.89 -7.14 2.42
C LEU A 16 -8.89 -8.15 2.98
N GLY A 17 -7.94 -8.61 2.16
CA GLY A 17 -6.92 -9.58 2.57
C GLY A 17 -5.98 -9.12 3.69
N GLN A 18 -5.89 -7.81 3.97
CA GLN A 18 -5.01 -7.29 5.02
C GLN A 18 -5.71 -6.84 6.28
N THR A 19 -7.01 -6.57 6.23
CA THR A 19 -7.85 -6.57 7.44
C THR A 19 -7.82 -7.95 8.09
N LEU A 20 -7.86 -9.02 7.29
CA LEU A 20 -7.82 -10.40 7.81
C LEU A 20 -6.48 -10.71 8.51
N LYS A 21 -5.33 -10.34 7.91
CA LYS A 21 -3.99 -10.52 8.52
C LYS A 21 -3.65 -9.52 9.65
N ALA A 22 -4.44 -8.46 9.82
CA ALA A 22 -4.24 -7.52 10.92
C ALA A 22 -4.64 -8.13 12.28
N ASN A 23 -5.56 -9.10 12.28
CA ASN A 23 -6.10 -9.76 13.48
C ASN A 23 -5.34 -11.02 13.91
N GLU A 24 -4.32 -11.46 13.18
CA GLU A 24 -3.42 -12.51 13.66
C GLU A 24 -2.57 -11.96 14.81
N LEU A 25 -2.88 -12.45 16.03
CA LEU A 25 -2.13 -12.20 17.26
C LEU A 25 -0.66 -12.61 17.07
N PRO A 26 0.31 -11.80 17.55
CA PRO A 26 1.70 -12.06 17.29
C PRO A 26 2.17 -13.28 18.09
N ASP A 27 2.87 -14.19 17.42
CA ASP A 27 3.53 -15.34 18.02
C ASP A 27 4.55 -14.84 19.08
N PRO A 28 4.41 -15.22 20.37
CA PRO A 28 5.22 -14.64 21.46
C PRO A 28 6.73 -14.89 21.34
N GLY A 29 7.19 -15.80 20.45
CA GLY A 29 8.59 -16.18 20.28
C GLY A 29 9.42 -15.41 19.24
N HIS A 30 8.88 -14.38 18.56
CA HIS A 30 9.60 -13.70 17.48
C HIS A 30 10.28 -12.38 17.87
N PHE A 31 11.61 -12.31 17.66
CA PHE A 31 12.48 -11.14 17.88
C PHE A 31 12.11 -9.87 17.07
N SER A 32 11.13 -9.95 16.17
CA SER A 32 10.71 -8.84 15.26
C SER A 32 9.62 -7.92 15.83
N ARG A 33 9.55 -7.74 17.16
CA ARG A 33 8.49 -6.94 17.84
C ARG A 33 8.27 -5.55 17.25
N ARG A 34 9.32 -4.88 16.72
CA ARG A 34 9.21 -3.53 16.13
C ARG A 34 8.42 -3.49 14.80
N ARG A 35 8.58 -4.47 13.92
CA ARG A 35 7.87 -4.54 12.61
C ARG A 35 6.44 -5.07 12.71
N LEU A 36 5.99 -5.46 13.90
CA LEU A 36 4.70 -6.12 14.13
C LEU A 36 3.69 -5.24 14.88
N THR A 37 4.06 -4.00 15.20
CA THR A 37 3.15 -3.06 15.86
C THR A 37 1.96 -2.72 14.95
N ARG A 38 0.78 -2.56 15.54
CA ARG A 38 -0.44 -2.17 14.80
C ARG A 38 -0.25 -0.87 14.02
N GLN A 39 0.57 0.04 14.55
CA GLN A 39 0.91 1.31 13.89
C GLN A 39 1.73 1.09 12.61
N TYR A 40 2.72 0.19 12.63
CA TYR A 40 3.49 -0.17 11.43
C TYR A 40 2.62 -0.82 10.36
N LYS A 41 1.72 -1.75 10.75
CA LYS A 41 0.77 -2.38 9.82
C LYS A 41 -0.18 -1.34 9.18
N ALA A 42 -0.70 -0.39 9.97
CA ALA A 42 -1.57 0.67 9.48
C ALA A 42 -0.85 1.60 8.49
N LYS A 43 0.38 2.02 8.80
CA LYS A 43 1.21 2.85 7.91
C LYS A 43 1.56 2.11 6.61
N LYS A 44 1.87 0.81 6.68
CA LYS A 44 2.10 -0.03 5.50
C LYS A 44 0.85 -0.17 4.63
N ALA A 45 -0.34 -0.28 5.24
CA ALA A 45 -1.61 -0.30 4.51
C ALA A 45 -1.87 1.03 3.78
N LEU A 46 -1.52 2.16 4.40
CA LEU A 46 -1.61 3.48 3.77
C LEU A 46 -0.68 3.59 2.56
N VAL A 47 0.60 3.26 2.71
CA VAL A 47 1.58 3.26 1.59
C VAL A 47 1.07 2.41 0.43
N ARG A 48 0.56 1.21 0.72
CA ARG A 48 -0.01 0.34 -0.30
C ARG A 48 -1.20 0.99 -1.00
N ASN A 49 -2.15 1.59 -0.27
CA ASN A 49 -3.31 2.23 -0.89
C ASN A 49 -2.90 3.39 -1.81
N VAL A 50 -1.87 4.17 -1.42
CA VAL A 50 -1.28 5.21 -2.28
C VAL A 50 -0.71 4.60 -3.56
N TRP A 51 0.02 3.49 -3.46
CA TRP A 51 0.56 2.79 -4.63
C TRP A 51 -0.50 2.24 -5.57
N ILE A 52 -1.56 1.62 -5.05
CA ILE A 52 -2.61 1.10 -5.92
C ILE A 52 -3.36 2.26 -6.60
N ALA A 53 -3.52 3.41 -5.91
CA ALA A 53 -4.12 4.60 -6.51
C ALA A 53 -3.23 5.19 -7.60
N ALA A 54 -1.92 5.30 -7.35
CA ALA A 54 -0.92 5.73 -8.33
C ALA A 54 -0.92 4.82 -9.57
N CYS A 55 -0.87 3.50 -9.39
CA CYS A 55 -0.92 2.55 -10.51
C CYS A 55 -2.26 2.62 -11.26
N SER A 56 -3.37 2.82 -10.57
CA SER A 56 -4.68 3.01 -11.22
C SER A 56 -4.69 4.28 -12.09
N LEU A 57 -4.08 5.36 -11.62
CA LEU A 57 -3.96 6.60 -12.39
C LEU A 57 -3.07 6.41 -13.62
N MET A 58 -1.94 5.70 -13.48
CA MET A 58 -1.05 5.34 -14.59
C MET A 58 -1.74 4.46 -15.64
N LEU A 59 -2.64 3.57 -15.24
CA LEU A 59 -3.40 2.73 -16.16
C LEU A 59 -4.49 3.50 -16.92
N ILE A 60 -5.02 4.59 -16.34
CA ILE A 60 -5.99 5.46 -17.02
C ILE A 60 -5.30 6.30 -18.10
N ASN A 61 -4.08 6.76 -17.84
CA ASN A 61 -3.30 7.56 -18.78
C ASN A 61 -1.85 7.03 -18.86
N PRO A 62 -1.57 6.03 -19.73
CA PRO A 62 -0.29 5.33 -19.78
C PRO A 62 0.79 6.14 -20.52
N VAL A 63 1.01 7.37 -20.06
CA VAL A 63 2.00 8.30 -20.61
C VAL A 63 3.21 8.31 -19.67
N LEU A 64 4.38 8.00 -20.23
CA LEU A 64 5.63 7.81 -19.47
C LEU A 64 5.97 9.01 -18.54
N PRO A 65 5.86 10.27 -18.99
CA PRO A 65 6.02 11.44 -18.11
C PRO A 65 5.11 11.44 -16.88
N VAL A 66 3.84 11.08 -17.06
CA VAL A 66 2.84 11.07 -15.97
C VAL A 66 3.21 9.99 -14.96
N ALA A 67 3.62 8.80 -15.42
CA ALA A 67 4.07 7.74 -14.55
C ALA A 67 5.31 8.14 -13.73
N LEU A 68 6.29 8.82 -14.34
CA LEU A 68 7.49 9.28 -13.64
C LEU A 68 7.18 10.34 -12.57
N ILE A 69 6.32 11.32 -12.90
CA ILE A 69 5.89 12.38 -11.98
C ILE A 69 5.13 11.80 -10.78
N ILE A 70 4.40 10.71 -10.94
CA ILE A 70 3.66 10.08 -9.84
C ILE A 70 4.56 9.11 -9.06
N ALA A 71 5.36 8.30 -9.75
CA ALA A 71 6.16 7.25 -9.12
C ALA A 71 7.22 7.83 -8.17
N LEU A 72 7.93 8.89 -8.56
CA LEU A 72 8.98 9.52 -7.74
C LEU A 72 8.49 10.07 -6.39
N PRO A 73 7.47 10.93 -6.32
CA PRO A 73 6.95 11.37 -5.03
C PRO A 73 6.32 10.21 -4.27
N THR A 74 5.69 9.23 -4.94
CA THR A 74 5.08 8.07 -4.26
C THR A 74 6.14 7.19 -3.60
N THR A 75 7.28 6.95 -4.24
CA THR A 75 8.40 6.19 -3.65
C THR A 75 9.03 6.96 -2.50
N LEU A 76 9.24 8.27 -2.64
CA LEU A 76 9.77 9.13 -1.57
C LEU A 76 8.83 9.16 -0.37
N LEU A 77 7.52 9.33 -0.58
CA LEU A 77 6.52 9.30 0.49
C LEU A 77 6.50 7.93 1.17
N SER A 78 6.63 6.85 0.40
CA SER A 78 6.67 5.49 0.93
C SER A 78 7.87 5.29 1.84
N PHE A 79 9.05 5.78 1.44
CA PHE A 79 10.26 5.71 2.26
C PHE A 79 10.14 6.59 3.49
N MET A 80 9.66 7.83 3.36
CA MET A 80 9.49 8.76 4.47
C MET A 80 8.51 8.20 5.53
N ILE A 81 7.39 7.61 5.10
CA ILE A 81 6.42 6.97 6.01
C ILE A 81 7.02 5.75 6.73
N LEU A 82 7.89 4.99 6.05
CA LEU A 82 8.58 3.84 6.63
C LEU A 82 9.73 4.26 7.55
N ASP A 83 10.40 5.37 7.26
CA ASP A 83 11.52 5.89 8.04
C ASP A 83 11.07 6.48 9.38
N GLU A 84 9.93 7.20 9.37
CA GLU A 84 9.16 7.65 10.54
C GLU A 84 8.62 6.50 11.43
N THR A 85 8.94 5.24 11.13
CA THR A 85 8.59 4.08 11.96
C THR A 85 9.79 3.39 12.60
N SER A 86 10.98 4.01 12.53
CA SER A 86 12.25 3.55 13.13
C SER A 86 12.30 3.73 14.64
#